data_AF-A0A1A8WBI0-F1
#
_entry.id   AF-A0A1A8WBI0-F1
#
_cell.length_a   1.000
_cell.length_b   1.000
_cell.length_c   1.000
_cell.angle_alpha   90.00
_cell.angle_beta   90.00
_cell.angle_gamma   90.00
#
_symmetry.space_group_name_H-M   'P 1'
#
loop_
_entity.id
_entity.type
_entity.pdbx_description
1 polymer ?
#
loop_
_entity_poly.entity_id
_entity_poly.type
_entity_poly.pdbx_seq_one_letter_code
_entity_poly.pdbx_strand_id
1 'polypeptide(L)'
;MEDSSIDDKLNLFKELFDKYDDEYLNIFDEYVYVIDKDTSEKLVKLFDLHNEFNKFVSGWTETNNNGDCVDKCATMYITYVNECHNDNDSDFCNELENFREPYDTFMANVTLCEGKITNLPPAKTGDFIVIILIPYIIILIISFIIFAIYKFTPNGSLLYKRIRNKKRVWNNLYEQNEQLLHTSQMMNRDSENSSYYLSYDSAQYS
;
A
#
# COMPACT_ATOMS: atom_id res chain seq x y z
N MET A 1 0.88 -35.20 -29.61
CA MET A 1 2.18 -35.58 -30.19
C MET A 1 2.82 -34.27 -30.66
N GLU A 2 3.15 -33.40 -29.70
CA GLU A 2 3.58 -32.01 -29.96
C GLU A 2 4.45 -31.47 -28.81
N ASP A 3 5.02 -32.37 -28.01
CA ASP A 3 5.90 -32.02 -26.89
C ASP A 3 7.38 -32.08 -27.33
N SER A 4 7.67 -32.68 -28.50
CA SER A 4 9.05 -32.93 -28.97
C SER A 4 9.71 -31.73 -29.66
N SER A 5 9.05 -30.57 -29.82
CA SER A 5 9.59 -29.45 -30.61
C SER A 5 10.47 -28.50 -29.78
N ILE A 6 10.15 -28.27 -28.50
CA ILE A 6 10.88 -27.31 -27.65
C ILE A 6 12.12 -27.97 -27.06
N ASP A 7 12.00 -29.21 -26.56
CA ASP A 7 13.12 -29.98 -26.02
C ASP A 7 14.23 -30.18 -27.06
N ASP A 8 13.88 -30.54 -28.30
CA ASP A 8 14.85 -30.73 -29.38
C ASP A 8 15.58 -29.42 -29.73
N LYS A 9 14.86 -28.29 -29.75
CA LYS A 9 15.46 -26.96 -29.99
C LYS A 9 16.34 -26.51 -28.83
N LEU A 10 15.95 -26.80 -27.60
CA LEU A 10 16.74 -26.53 -26.41
C LEU A 10 18.02 -27.35 -26.38
N ASN A 11 17.93 -28.64 -26.71
CA ASN A 11 19.10 -29.50 -26.80
C ASN A 11 20.04 -29.02 -27.91
N LEU A 12 19.51 -28.67 -29.08
CA LEU A 12 20.30 -28.07 -30.16
C LEU A 12 20.98 -26.76 -29.72
N PHE A 13 20.23 -25.89 -29.02
CA PHE A 13 20.77 -24.65 -28.48
C PHE A 13 21.94 -24.97 -27.53
N LYS A 14 21.74 -25.83 -26.53
CA LYS A 14 22.77 -26.26 -25.58
C LYS A 14 24.00 -26.86 -26.28
N GLU A 15 23.81 -27.75 -27.25
CA GLU A 15 24.91 -28.32 -28.05
C GLU A 15 25.70 -27.27 -28.85
N LEU A 16 25.02 -26.24 -29.36
CA LEU A 16 25.69 -25.11 -30.01
C LEU A 16 26.50 -24.31 -29.00
N PHE A 17 25.96 -24.04 -27.81
CA PHE A 17 26.70 -23.32 -26.76
C PHE A 17 27.94 -24.08 -26.31
N ASP A 18 27.82 -25.36 -25.99
CA ASP A 18 28.95 -26.21 -25.56
C ASP A 18 30.09 -26.22 -26.58
N LYS A 19 29.78 -26.06 -27.87
CA LYS A 19 30.78 -26.04 -28.95
C LYS A 19 31.50 -24.71 -29.10
N TYR A 20 30.88 -23.61 -28.67
CA TYR A 20 31.40 -22.25 -28.81
C TYR A 20 31.84 -21.63 -27.48
N ASP A 21 31.60 -22.30 -26.35
CA ASP A 21 32.12 -21.90 -25.05
C ASP A 21 33.63 -22.12 -25.01
N ASP A 22 34.37 -21.04 -25.26
CA ASP A 22 35.82 -21.02 -25.19
C ASP A 22 36.22 -21.10 -23.71
N GLU A 23 37.19 -21.97 -23.38
CA GLU A 23 37.58 -22.48 -22.04
C GLU A 23 37.89 -21.40 -20.97
N TYR A 24 37.85 -20.12 -21.32
CA TYR A 24 38.33 -19.01 -20.52
C TYR A 24 37.26 -18.11 -19.89
N LEU A 25 35.97 -18.22 -20.28
CA LEU A 25 34.99 -17.20 -19.89
C LEU A 25 33.83 -17.70 -19.02
N ASN A 26 33.34 -18.94 -19.12
CA ASN A 26 32.16 -19.45 -18.37
C ASN A 26 30.96 -18.45 -18.35
N ILE A 27 30.94 -17.46 -19.25
CA ILE A 27 29.96 -16.37 -19.25
C ILE A 27 28.59 -16.95 -19.59
N PHE A 28 28.58 -18.02 -20.37
CA PHE A 28 27.36 -18.63 -20.89
C PHE A 28 26.74 -19.66 -19.95
N ASP A 29 27.49 -20.21 -18.99
CA ASP A 29 26.97 -21.17 -18.00
C ASP A 29 25.77 -20.58 -17.23
N GLU A 30 25.85 -19.30 -16.87
CA GLU A 30 24.79 -18.59 -16.16
C GLU A 30 23.52 -18.46 -17.01
N TYR A 31 23.65 -18.24 -18.32
CA TYR A 31 22.52 -18.09 -19.24
C TYR A 31 21.92 -19.43 -19.69
N VAL A 32 22.76 -20.44 -19.90
CA VAL A 32 22.33 -21.80 -20.30
C VAL A 32 21.56 -22.48 -19.17
N TYR A 33 21.90 -22.19 -17.91
CA TYR A 33 21.16 -22.70 -16.76
C TYR A 33 19.78 -22.03 -16.62
N VAL A 34 19.64 -20.76 -16.99
CA VAL A 34 18.38 -20.00 -16.90
C VAL A 34 17.39 -20.41 -18.01
N ILE A 35 17.87 -20.82 -19.19
CA ILE A 35 17.00 -21.23 -20.29
C ILE A 35 16.71 -22.72 -20.20
N ASP A 36 15.75 -23.06 -19.35
CA ASP A 36 15.17 -24.39 -19.27
C ASP A 36 13.88 -24.54 -20.10
N LYS A 37 13.27 -25.73 -20.02
CA LYS A 37 12.04 -26.04 -20.75
C LYS A 37 10.90 -25.11 -20.34
N ASP A 38 10.73 -24.91 -19.04
CA ASP A 38 9.66 -24.10 -18.46
C ASP A 38 9.77 -22.62 -18.91
N THR A 39 10.98 -22.06 -18.81
CA THR A 39 11.30 -20.71 -19.28
C THR A 39 11.01 -20.55 -20.78
N SER A 40 11.34 -21.57 -21.57
CA SER A 40 11.10 -21.56 -23.01
C SER A 40 9.63 -21.65 -23.37
N GLU A 41 8.85 -22.47 -22.65
CA GLU A 41 7.40 -22.54 -22.82
C GLU A 41 6.73 -21.21 -22.50
N LYS A 42 7.15 -20.55 -21.42
CA LYS A 42 6.65 -19.21 -21.05
C LYS A 42 7.02 -18.15 -22.09
N LEU A 43 8.23 -18.21 -22.64
CA LEU A 43 8.65 -17.33 -23.73
C LEU A 43 7.82 -17.54 -25.00
N VAL A 44 7.50 -18.78 -25.36
CA VAL A 44 6.59 -19.09 -26.48
C VAL A 44 5.19 -18.50 -26.22
N LYS A 45 4.65 -18.65 -25.01
CA LYS A 45 3.34 -18.06 -24.64
C LYS A 45 3.34 -16.54 -24.78
N LEU A 46 4.39 -15.85 -24.32
CA LEU A 46 4.54 -14.40 -24.49
C LEU A 46 4.61 -14.02 -25.97
N PHE A 47 5.40 -14.75 -26.76
CA PHE A 47 5.55 -14.48 -28.18
C PHE A 47 4.22 -14.65 -28.92
N ASP A 48 3.47 -15.71 -28.63
CA ASP A 48 2.16 -15.97 -29.22
C ASP A 48 1.14 -14.89 -28.85
N LEU A 49 1.15 -14.43 -27.59
CA LEU A 49 0.30 -13.33 -27.13
C LEU A 49 0.59 -12.04 -27.89
N HIS A 50 1.87 -11.64 -27.99
CA HIS A 50 2.28 -10.45 -28.73
C HIS A 50 1.96 -10.57 -30.22
N ASN A 51 2.17 -11.73 -30.82
CA ASN A 51 1.91 -11.96 -32.23
C ASN A 51 0.41 -11.88 -32.54
N GLU A 52 -0.44 -12.49 -31.71
CA GLU A 52 -1.90 -12.40 -31.87
C GLU A 52 -2.38 -10.95 -31.76
N PHE A 53 -1.86 -10.21 -30.76
CA PHE A 53 -2.19 -8.80 -30.58
C PHE A 53 -1.73 -7.96 -31.77
N ASN A 54 -0.47 -8.09 -32.19
CA ASN A 54 0.09 -7.32 -33.30
C ASN A 54 -0.61 -7.65 -34.63
N LYS A 55 -0.97 -8.90 -34.87
CA LYS A 55 -1.75 -9.31 -36.04
C LYS A 55 -3.10 -8.59 -36.09
N PHE A 56 -3.76 -8.49 -34.94
CA PHE A 56 -5.02 -7.75 -34.83
C PHE A 56 -4.82 -6.25 -35.03
N VAL A 57 -3.89 -5.64 -34.31
CA VAL A 57 -3.61 -4.20 -34.37
C VAL A 57 -3.18 -3.76 -35.77
N SER A 58 -2.31 -4.52 -36.44
CA SER A 58 -1.85 -4.20 -37.80
C SER A 58 -2.93 -4.35 -38.87
N GLY A 59 -3.91 -5.23 -38.66
CA GLY A 59 -5.08 -5.39 -39.53
C GLY A 59 -6.25 -4.47 -39.17
N TRP A 60 -6.17 -3.73 -38.06
CA TRP A 60 -7.29 -2.94 -37.56
C TRP A 60 -7.56 -1.73 -38.44
N THR A 61 -8.82 -1.59 -38.88
CA THR A 61 -9.36 -0.37 -39.48
C THR A 61 -10.82 -0.22 -39.05
N GLU A 62 -11.28 1.00 -38.79
CA GLU A 62 -12.64 1.26 -38.30
C GLU A 62 -13.75 0.77 -39.25
N THR A 63 -13.41 0.51 -40.52
CA THR A 63 -14.38 0.15 -41.58
C THR A 63 -14.38 -1.34 -41.96
N ASN A 64 -13.40 -2.14 -41.56
CA ASN A 64 -13.25 -3.53 -42.05
C ASN A 64 -13.56 -4.62 -41.03
N ASN A 65 -13.97 -4.28 -39.81
CA ASN A 65 -14.11 -5.26 -38.74
C ASN A 65 -15.58 -5.51 -38.39
N ASN A 66 -16.06 -6.72 -38.70
CA ASN A 66 -17.42 -7.21 -38.46
C ASN A 66 -17.69 -7.51 -36.97
N GLY A 67 -17.21 -6.68 -36.05
CA GLY A 67 -17.36 -6.89 -34.60
C GLY A 67 -16.32 -7.83 -33.97
N ASP A 68 -15.28 -8.22 -34.70
CA ASP A 68 -14.14 -8.95 -34.15
C ASP A 68 -13.27 -8.01 -33.30
N CYS A 69 -13.00 -8.42 -32.06
CA CYS A 69 -12.20 -7.71 -31.06
C CYS A 69 -11.02 -8.58 -30.59
N VAL A 70 -10.11 -8.02 -29.80
CA VAL A 70 -8.97 -8.73 -29.20
C VAL A 70 -9.35 -9.70 -28.05
N ASP A 71 -10.54 -10.32 -28.12
CA ASP A 71 -11.05 -11.25 -27.10
C ASP A 71 -10.11 -12.44 -26.88
N LYS A 72 -9.51 -12.93 -27.97
CA LYS A 72 -8.54 -14.02 -27.91
C LYS A 72 -7.28 -13.60 -27.13
N CYS A 73 -6.79 -12.38 -27.34
CA CYS A 73 -5.65 -11.85 -26.58
C CYS A 73 -5.99 -11.73 -25.10
N ALA A 74 -7.17 -11.19 -24.76
CA ALA A 74 -7.59 -11.07 -23.37
C ALA A 74 -7.71 -12.44 -22.69
N THR A 75 -8.24 -13.43 -23.40
CA THR A 75 -8.38 -14.80 -22.89
C THR A 75 -7.01 -15.46 -22.66
N MET A 76 -6.09 -15.34 -23.62
CA MET A 76 -4.71 -15.84 -23.48
C MET A 76 -4.01 -15.17 -22.29
N TYR A 77 -4.08 -13.85 -22.22
CA TYR A 77 -3.49 -13.07 -21.13
C TYR A 77 -4.00 -13.53 -19.76
N ILE A 78 -5.32 -13.61 -19.56
CA ILE A 78 -5.91 -14.02 -18.28
C ILE A 78 -5.46 -15.43 -17.90
N THR A 79 -5.38 -16.34 -18.89
CA THR A 79 -4.90 -17.71 -18.67
C THR A 79 -3.46 -17.70 -18.18
N TYR A 80 -2.59 -16.94 -18.84
CA TYR A 80 -1.17 -16.83 -18.50
C TYR A 80 -0.92 -16.13 -17.17
N VAL A 81 -1.75 -15.15 -16.80
CA VAL A 81 -1.71 -14.52 -15.47
C VAL A 81 -2.01 -15.52 -14.37
N ASN A 82 -3.05 -16.35 -14.55
CA ASN A 82 -3.36 -17.39 -13.56
C ASN A 82 -2.21 -18.39 -13.42
N GLU A 83 -1.57 -18.76 -14.53
CA GLU A 83 -0.42 -19.66 -14.53
C GLU A 83 0.79 -19.03 -13.83
N CYS A 84 1.12 -17.78 -14.15
CA CYS A 84 2.23 -17.07 -13.50
C CYS A 84 2.02 -16.94 -11.98
N HIS A 85 0.77 -16.74 -11.53
CA HIS A 85 0.44 -16.71 -10.10
C HIS A 85 0.55 -18.07 -9.42
N ASN A 86 0.12 -19.14 -10.11
CA ASN A 86 0.20 -20.50 -9.59
C ASN A 86 1.65 -20.97 -9.44
N ASP A 87 2.50 -20.62 -10.40
CA ASP A 87 3.93 -20.97 -10.40
C ASP A 87 4.76 -20.01 -9.54
N ASN A 88 4.16 -18.91 -9.08
CA ASN A 88 4.81 -17.82 -8.39
C ASN A 88 6.02 -17.27 -9.18
N ASP A 89 5.85 -17.19 -10.51
CA ASP A 89 6.87 -16.76 -11.46
C ASP A 89 6.81 -15.24 -11.64
N SER A 90 7.68 -14.54 -10.91
CA SER A 90 7.75 -13.09 -10.95
C SER A 90 8.15 -12.56 -12.33
N ASP A 91 9.03 -13.26 -13.04
CA ASP A 91 9.56 -12.77 -14.32
C ASP A 91 8.50 -12.88 -15.40
N PHE A 92 7.80 -14.01 -15.46
CA PHE A 92 6.67 -14.18 -16.37
C PHE A 92 5.51 -13.22 -16.03
N CYS A 93 5.16 -13.05 -14.75
CA CYS A 93 4.15 -12.06 -14.36
C CYS A 93 4.58 -10.62 -14.69
N ASN A 94 5.88 -10.29 -14.60
CA ASN A 94 6.39 -8.96 -14.94
C ASN A 94 6.22 -8.66 -16.43
N GLU A 95 6.53 -9.62 -17.30
CA GLU A 95 6.37 -9.44 -18.75
C GLU A 95 4.90 -9.37 -19.17
N LEU A 96 4.02 -10.14 -18.51
CA LEU A 96 2.59 -9.97 -18.70
C LEU A 96 2.13 -8.57 -18.26
N GLU A 97 2.59 -8.04 -17.12
CA GLU A 97 2.25 -6.67 -16.72
C GLU A 97 2.73 -5.63 -17.76
N ASN A 98 3.89 -5.84 -18.38
CA ASN A 98 4.38 -4.95 -19.44
C ASN A 98 3.47 -5.00 -20.69
N PHE A 99 2.91 -6.16 -21.02
CA PHE A 99 1.96 -6.30 -22.13
C PHE A 99 0.62 -5.57 -21.90
N ARG A 100 0.25 -5.35 -20.64
CA ARG A 100 -1.04 -4.75 -20.28
C ARG A 100 -1.23 -3.34 -20.85
N GLU A 101 -0.20 -2.49 -20.76
CA GLU A 101 -0.26 -1.10 -21.20
C GLU A 101 -0.64 -0.94 -22.70
N PRO A 102 0.04 -1.60 -23.66
CA PRO A 102 -0.31 -1.45 -25.06
C PRO A 102 -1.71 -1.99 -25.39
N TYR A 103 -2.15 -3.07 -24.74
CA TYR A 103 -3.51 -3.60 -24.92
C TYR A 103 -4.57 -2.60 -24.43
N ASP A 104 -4.46 -2.14 -23.18
CA ASP A 104 -5.45 -1.24 -22.56
C ASP A 104 -5.51 0.09 -23.32
N THR A 105 -4.34 0.61 -23.75
CA THR A 105 -4.25 1.83 -24.58
C THR A 105 -4.95 1.67 -25.92
N PHE A 106 -4.76 0.53 -26.59
CA PHE A 106 -5.43 0.24 -27.85
C PHE A 106 -6.96 0.15 -27.64
N MET A 107 -7.41 -0.62 -26.64
CA MET A 107 -8.82 -0.82 -26.37
C MET A 107 -9.56 0.44 -25.93
N ALA A 108 -8.88 1.37 -25.25
CA ALA A 108 -9.45 2.68 -24.91
C ALA A 108 -9.84 3.50 -26.14
N ASN A 109 -9.15 3.29 -27.27
CA ASN A 109 -9.39 4.04 -28.52
C ASN A 109 -10.38 3.32 -29.46
N VAL A 110 -10.79 2.09 -29.14
CA VAL A 110 -11.66 1.27 -30.00
C VAL A 110 -13.09 1.28 -29.49
N THR A 111 -13.97 2.02 -30.16
CA THR A 111 -15.39 2.13 -29.79
C THR A 111 -16.26 0.97 -30.30
N LEU A 112 -15.83 0.28 -31.36
CA LEU A 112 -16.53 -0.85 -31.97
C LEU A 112 -16.57 -2.10 -31.06
N CYS A 113 -15.73 -2.16 -30.03
CA CYS A 113 -15.61 -3.29 -29.10
C CYS A 113 -16.40 -3.08 -27.79
N GLU A 114 -17.59 -2.49 -27.88
CA GLU A 114 -18.41 -2.20 -26.71
C GLU A 114 -18.79 -3.48 -25.95
N GLY A 115 -18.59 -3.47 -24.62
CA GLY A 115 -18.87 -4.62 -23.74
C GLY A 115 -17.79 -5.71 -23.72
N LYS A 116 -16.65 -5.51 -24.39
CA LYS A 116 -15.47 -6.39 -24.30
C LYS A 116 -14.52 -5.99 -23.18
N ILE A 117 -13.52 -6.81 -22.93
CA ILE A 117 -12.48 -6.54 -21.91
C ILE A 117 -11.63 -5.37 -22.40
N THR A 118 -11.87 -4.18 -21.85
CA THR A 118 -11.11 -2.96 -22.15
C THR A 118 -9.85 -2.83 -21.32
N ASN A 119 -9.87 -3.38 -20.11
CA ASN A 119 -8.78 -3.31 -19.15
C ASN A 119 -8.45 -4.72 -18.68
N LEU A 120 -7.23 -5.13 -18.94
CA LEU A 120 -6.74 -6.41 -18.46
C LEU A 120 -6.54 -6.37 -16.93
N PRO A 121 -6.70 -7.52 -16.25
CA PRO A 121 -6.36 -7.60 -14.85
C PRO A 121 -4.84 -7.44 -14.64
N PRO A 122 -4.42 -6.97 -13.46
CA PRO A 122 -3.01 -6.88 -13.11
C PRO A 122 -2.39 -8.29 -13.02
N ALA A 123 -1.21 -8.45 -13.61
CA ALA A 123 -0.38 -9.63 -13.48
C ALA A 123 0.49 -9.55 -12.21
N LYS A 124 0.82 -8.35 -11.73
CA LYS A 124 1.51 -8.18 -10.44
C LYS A 124 0.54 -8.27 -9.26
N THR A 125 0.69 -9.31 -8.44
CA THR A 125 -0.11 -9.52 -7.21
C THR A 125 0.42 -8.77 -5.99
N GLY A 126 1.71 -8.41 -6.02
CA GLY A 126 2.41 -7.79 -4.88
C GLY A 126 1.71 -6.57 -4.32
N ASP A 127 1.17 -5.71 -5.20
CA ASP A 127 0.47 -4.51 -4.76
C ASP A 127 -0.83 -4.85 -4.01
N PHE A 128 -1.63 -5.81 -4.49
CA PHE A 128 -2.90 -6.14 -3.84
C PHE A 128 -2.72 -6.88 -2.52
N ILE A 129 -1.78 -7.82 -2.43
CA ILE A 129 -1.53 -8.54 -1.17
C ILE A 129 -1.01 -7.58 -0.12
N VAL A 130 -0.07 -6.69 -0.47
CA VAL A 130 0.45 -5.66 0.45
C VAL A 130 -0.66 -4.68 0.85
N ILE A 131 -1.50 -4.22 -0.09
CA ILE A 131 -2.64 -3.34 0.18
C ILE A 131 -3.65 -3.99 1.13
N ILE A 132 -3.91 -5.30 1.01
CA ILE A 132 -4.84 -6.04 1.87
C ILE A 132 -4.22 -6.36 3.25
N LEU A 133 -2.93 -6.66 3.31
CA LEU A 133 -2.25 -7.03 4.55
C LEU A 133 -1.95 -5.83 5.47
N ILE A 134 -1.62 -4.66 4.89
CA ILE A 134 -1.34 -3.43 5.64
C ILE A 134 -2.46 -3.09 6.66
N PRO A 135 -3.75 -2.97 6.28
CA PRO A 135 -4.80 -2.63 7.24
C PRO A 135 -4.95 -3.72 8.31
N TYR A 136 -4.75 -5.00 7.96
CA TYR A 136 -4.85 -6.11 8.91
C TYR A 136 -3.75 -6.04 9.97
N ILE A 137 -2.50 -5.77 9.57
CA ILE A 137 -1.36 -5.61 10.47
C ILE A 137 -1.56 -4.39 11.39
N ILE A 138 -2.08 -3.27 10.86
CA ILE A 138 -2.38 -2.07 11.65
C ILE A 138 -3.42 -2.37 12.73
N ILE A 139 -4.51 -3.06 12.38
CA ILE A 139 -5.56 -3.44 13.33
C ILE A 139 -4.97 -4.33 14.44
N LEU A 140 -4.15 -5.32 14.08
CA LEU A 140 -3.51 -6.21 15.06
C LEU A 140 -2.59 -5.44 16.02
N ILE A 141 -1.79 -4.50 15.52
CA ILE A 141 -0.91 -3.65 16.35
C ILE A 141 -1.74 -2.81 17.31
N ILE A 142 -2.81 -2.17 16.83
CA ILE A 142 -3.70 -1.35 17.66
C ILE A 142 -4.36 -2.22 18.74
N SER A 143 -4.90 -3.38 18.38
CA SER A 143 -5.49 -4.32 19.33
C SER A 143 -4.50 -4.78 20.39
N PHE A 144 -3.25 -5.06 20.01
CA PHE A 144 -2.19 -5.46 20.94
C PHE A 144 -1.82 -4.33 21.90
N ILE A 145 -1.70 -3.09 21.41
CA ILE A 145 -1.45 -1.91 22.24
C ILE A 145 -2.58 -1.69 23.24
N ILE A 146 -3.84 -1.78 22.80
CA ILE A 146 -5.02 -1.65 23.67
C ILE A 146 -5.01 -2.74 24.75
N PHE A 147 -4.76 -3.99 24.37
CA PHE A 147 -4.67 -5.12 25.31
C PHE A 147 -3.53 -4.91 26.32
N ALA A 148 -2.37 -4.45 25.86
CA ALA A 148 -1.23 -4.17 26.72
C ALA A 148 -1.55 -3.02 27.70
N ILE A 149 -2.16 -1.93 27.23
CA ILE A 149 -2.60 -0.83 28.10
C ILE A 149 -3.66 -1.34 29.10
N TYR A 150 -4.64 -2.12 28.66
CA TYR A 150 -5.68 -2.66 29.53
C TYR A 150 -5.12 -3.59 30.62
N LYS A 151 -4.18 -4.46 30.26
CA LYS A 151 -3.60 -5.47 31.18
C LYS A 151 -2.48 -4.90 32.07
N PHE A 152 -1.65 -4.01 31.54
CA PHE A 152 -0.45 -3.50 32.21
C PHE A 152 -0.57 -2.04 32.66
N THR A 153 -1.76 -1.44 32.65
CA THR A 153 -2.03 -0.19 33.37
C THR A 153 -2.76 -0.50 34.68
N PRO A 154 -2.08 -0.90 35.77
CA PRO A 154 -2.71 -1.36 37.00
C PRO A 154 -2.94 -0.19 37.96
N ASN A 155 -3.14 1.03 37.43
CA ASN A 155 -3.10 2.28 38.21
C ASN A 155 -4.25 3.24 37.88
N GLY A 156 -5.49 2.72 37.87
CA GLY A 156 -6.68 3.57 37.97
C GLY A 156 -6.66 4.51 39.19
N SER A 157 -5.85 4.20 40.21
CA SER A 157 -5.69 5.03 41.41
C SER A 157 -4.82 6.28 41.22
N LEU A 158 -3.79 6.25 40.37
CA LEU A 158 -2.87 7.40 40.18
C LEU A 158 -3.44 8.45 39.23
N LEU A 159 -4.09 8.02 38.15
CA LEU A 159 -4.79 8.94 37.23
C LEU A 159 -5.98 9.58 37.93
N TYR A 160 -6.78 8.81 38.67
CA TYR A 160 -7.88 9.37 39.47
C TYR A 160 -7.37 10.36 40.53
N LYS A 161 -6.26 10.06 41.22
CA LYS A 161 -5.63 11.00 42.17
C LYS A 161 -5.15 12.28 41.47
N ARG A 162 -4.50 12.19 40.30
CA ARG A 162 -4.09 13.37 39.52
C ARG A 162 -5.28 14.21 39.04
N ILE A 163 -6.33 13.57 38.56
CA ILE A 163 -7.57 14.23 38.11
C ILE A 163 -8.28 14.90 39.30
N ARG A 164 -8.40 14.21 40.46
CA ARG A 164 -8.97 14.76 41.69
C ARG A 164 -8.17 15.93 42.26
N ASN A 165 -6.83 15.90 42.14
CA ASN A 165 -5.97 17.00 42.60
C ASN A 165 -6.14 18.24 41.71
N LYS A 166 -6.19 18.07 40.38
CA LYS A 166 -6.48 19.20 39.47
C LYS A 166 -7.87 19.79 39.71
N LYS A 167 -8.89 18.95 39.97
CA LYS A 167 -10.25 19.41 40.27
C LYS A 167 -10.34 20.20 41.58
N ARG A 168 -9.60 19.80 42.63
CA ARG A 168 -9.52 20.57 43.89
C ARG A 168 -8.89 21.95 43.69
N VAL A 169 -7.80 22.05 42.92
CA VAL A 169 -7.17 23.35 42.62
C VAL A 169 -8.13 24.28 41.88
N TRP A 170 -8.88 23.76 40.90
CA TRP A 170 -9.86 24.55 40.15
C TRP A 170 -11.01 25.05 41.02
N ASN A 171 -11.55 24.20 41.89
CA ASN A 171 -12.61 24.60 42.83
C ASN A 171 -12.11 25.68 43.81
N ASN A 172 -10.88 25.55 44.33
CA ASN A 172 -10.30 26.56 45.20
C ASN A 172 -10.10 27.91 44.48
N LEU A 173 -9.68 27.90 43.21
CA LEU A 173 -9.54 29.12 42.41
C LEU A 173 -10.91 29.76 42.11
N TYR A 174 -11.93 28.96 41.81
CA TYR A 174 -13.29 29.44 41.59
C TYR A 174 -13.88 30.09 42.85
N GLU A 175 -13.74 29.42 44.01
CA GLU A 175 -14.23 29.92 45.30
C GLU A 175 -13.49 31.19 45.76
N GLN A 176 -12.18 31.26 45.53
CA GLN A 176 -11.38 32.48 45.78
C GLN A 176 -11.83 33.63 44.87
N ASN A 177 -12.16 33.36 43.60
CA ASN A 177 -12.59 34.38 42.66
C ASN A 177 -14.01 34.90 43.01
N GLU A 178 -14.92 34.03 43.45
CA GLU A 178 -16.24 34.42 43.98
C GLU A 178 -16.13 35.31 45.23
N GLN A 179 -15.25 34.99 46.18
CA GLN A 179 -15.01 35.82 47.36
C GLN A 179 -14.43 37.20 47.01
N LEU A 180 -13.48 37.25 46.06
CA LEU A 180 -12.89 38.50 45.58
C LEU A 180 -13.93 39.37 44.84
N LEU A 181 -14.81 38.75 44.04
CA LEU A 181 -15.90 39.45 43.35
C LEU A 181 -16.89 40.07 44.35
N HIS A 182 -17.31 39.33 45.38
CA HIS A 182 -18.17 39.87 46.44
C HIS A 182 -17.52 41.02 47.22
N THR A 183 -16.21 40.95 47.48
CA THR A 183 -15.48 42.03 48.18
C THR A 183 -15.36 43.28 47.30
N SER A 184 -15.13 43.11 46.00
CA SER A 184 -15.07 44.23 45.03
C SER A 184 -16.42 44.92 44.81
N GLN A 185 -17.53 44.18 44.92
CA GLN A 185 -18.89 44.74 44.79
C GLN A 185 -19.38 45.40 46.08
N MET A 186 -18.81 45.07 47.24
CA MET A 186 -19.16 45.69 48.52
C MET A 186 -18.37 46.98 48.80
N MET A 187 -17.22 47.20 48.13
CA MET A 187 -16.36 48.38 48.28
C MET A 187 -16.62 49.45 47.19
N ASN A 188 -17.88 49.67 46.83
CA ASN A 188 -18.27 50.75 45.91
C ASN A 188 -19.61 51.38 46.35
N ARG A 189 -19.67 51.76 47.63
CA ARG A 189 -20.63 52.71 48.19
C ARG A 189 -19.89 53.62 49.16
N ASP A 190 -19.53 54.79 48.63
CA ASP A 190 -19.34 56.07 49.29
C ASP A 190 -19.22 56.02 50.83
N SER A 191 -17.98 56.10 51.34
CA SER A 191 -17.73 56.65 52.67
C SER A 191 -16.84 57.88 52.53
N GLU A 192 -17.52 58.98 52.30
CA GLU A 192 -17.08 60.34 52.51
C GLU A 192 -16.46 60.48 53.91
N ASN A 193 -15.23 61.00 53.94
CA ASN A 193 -14.65 61.82 55.02
C ASN A 193 -14.61 61.25 56.46
N SER A 194 -13.44 60.78 56.91
CA SER A 194 -13.08 60.75 58.33
C SER A 194 -11.56 60.63 58.50
N SER A 195 -10.93 61.76 58.84
CA SER A 195 -9.50 61.89 59.13
C SER A 195 -9.22 61.54 60.59
N TYR A 196 -8.71 60.35 60.91
CA TYR A 196 -8.12 60.14 62.25
C TYR A 196 -6.88 59.25 62.23
N TYR A 197 -5.95 59.69 63.06
CA TYR A 197 -4.53 59.43 63.18
C TYR A 197 -4.32 58.23 64.11
N LEU A 198 -3.43 57.30 63.75
CA LEU A 198 -2.99 56.22 64.63
C LEU A 198 -1.50 56.37 64.90
N SER A 199 -1.19 56.84 66.12
CA SER A 199 0.16 56.85 66.68
C SER A 199 0.58 55.43 67.03
N TYR A 200 1.79 55.05 66.61
CA TYR A 200 2.40 53.76 66.84
C TYR A 200 3.25 53.84 68.12
N ASP A 201 3.00 52.94 69.07
CA ASP A 201 3.87 52.79 70.25
C ASP A 201 4.48 51.38 70.21
N SER A 202 5.77 51.32 69.91
CA SER A 202 6.55 50.08 69.85
C SER A 202 7.40 49.94 71.10
N ALA A 203 7.00 49.06 72.01
CA ALA A 203 7.86 48.59 73.09
C ALA A 203 8.48 47.24 72.71
N GLN A 204 9.71 47.29 72.18
CA GLN A 204 10.69 46.22 72.34
C GLN A 204 11.30 46.38 73.73
N TYR A 205 11.47 45.30 74.50
CA TYR A 205 12.75 45.04 75.16
C TYR A 205 12.92 43.53 75.40
N SER A 206 14.13 43.12 75.07
CA SER A 206 14.87 41.89 75.37
C SER A 206 14.89 41.49 76.84
#